data_AF-A0A0G3BBH2-F1
#
_entry.id   AF-A0A0G3BBH2-F1
#
_cell.length_a   1.000
_cell.length_b   1.000
_cell.length_c   1.000
_cell.angle_alpha   90.00
_cell.angle_beta   90.00
_cell.angle_gamma   90.00
#
_symmetry.space_group_name_H-M   'P 1'
#
loop_
_entity.id
_entity.type
_entity.pdbx_description
1 polymer ?
#
loop_
_entity_poly.entity_id
_entity_poly.type
_entity_poly.pdbx_seq_one_letter_code
_entity_poly.pdbx_strand_id
1 'polypeptide(L)'
;WKETGEKTDLAKLAEVGKKGVDLLLSESTNAEIEGNTPSEVRVIKRLESIVTEASGRVIITSFASNVYRLKKVIEIAQKTEKKIALLGSSLLRMMRIIQKASLWPIDSSVFLPAAAIGKTRKDKIIIFCTGSQGEEKAVLSRLAHQSYSGWKIEPGDTIILTSSPIMDNRLNVEIVSNKLFALGAQIYENSKEDILHAS
;
A
#
# COMPACT_ATOMS: atom_id res chain seq x y z
N TRP A 1 14.20 13.94 -0.89
CA TRP A 1 13.94 12.61 -1.49
C TRP A 1 13.39 12.79 -2.90
N LYS A 2 14.07 12.27 -3.95
CA LYS A 2 13.58 12.34 -5.34
C LYS A 2 12.55 11.24 -5.65
N GLU A 3 11.68 11.52 -6.62
CA GLU A 3 10.37 10.90 -6.88
C GLU A 3 10.29 9.41 -7.25
N THR A 4 11.40 8.67 -7.24
CA THR A 4 11.48 7.22 -7.53
C THR A 4 12.51 6.48 -6.68
N GLY A 5 13.07 7.09 -5.64
CA GLY A 5 14.35 6.64 -5.10
C GLY A 5 15.49 6.97 -6.08
N GLU A 6 16.74 6.83 -5.65
CA GLU A 6 17.84 6.85 -6.60
C GLU A 6 17.78 5.56 -7.41
N LYS A 7 17.84 5.66 -8.74
CA LYS A 7 17.98 4.47 -9.58
C LYS A 7 19.24 3.73 -9.13
N THR A 8 19.22 2.41 -9.14
CA THR A 8 20.43 1.61 -8.95
C THR A 8 21.52 2.12 -9.88
N ASP A 9 22.69 2.47 -9.31
CA ASP A 9 23.80 3.03 -10.07
C ASP A 9 24.54 1.91 -10.82
N LEU A 10 24.01 1.55 -11.99
CA LEU A 10 24.57 0.52 -12.84
C LEU A 10 25.97 0.91 -13.36
N ALA A 11 26.24 2.20 -13.54
CA ALA A 11 27.54 2.67 -13.99
C ALA A 11 28.61 2.40 -12.94
N LYS A 12 28.31 2.71 -11.67
CA LYS A 12 29.19 2.40 -10.54
C LYS A 12 29.35 0.91 -10.32
N LEU A 13 28.28 0.11 -10.46
CA LEU A 13 28.40 -1.35 -10.39
C LEU A 13 29.32 -1.91 -11.49
N ALA A 14 29.19 -1.41 -12.72
CA ALA A 14 30.08 -1.79 -13.81
C ALA A 14 31.54 -1.35 -13.58
N GLU A 15 31.74 -0.15 -13.01
CA GLU A 15 33.07 0.33 -12.62
C GLU A 15 33.71 -0.57 -11.56
N VAL A 16 32.95 -0.96 -10.53
CA VAL A 16 33.42 -1.90 -9.49
C VAL A 16 33.75 -3.25 -10.11
N GLY A 17 32.90 -3.78 -11.01
CA GLY A 17 33.18 -5.03 -11.72
C GLY A 17 34.48 -4.98 -12.55
N LYS A 18 34.79 -3.84 -13.18
CA LYS A 18 36.05 -3.64 -13.93
C LYS A 18 37.30 -3.62 -13.05
N LYS A 19 37.17 -3.25 -11.77
CA LYS A 19 38.30 -3.22 -10.81
C LYS A 19 38.67 -4.61 -10.28
N GLY A 20 37.87 -5.64 -10.59
CA GLY A 20 38.00 -6.98 -10.02
C GLY A 20 37.22 -7.09 -8.71
N VAL A 21 36.50 -8.21 -8.55
CA VAL A 21 35.69 -8.52 -7.37
C VAL A 21 35.95 -9.96 -6.96
N ASP A 22 36.51 -10.17 -5.77
CA ASP A 22 36.83 -11.51 -5.25
C ASP A 22 35.59 -12.25 -4.71
N LEU A 23 34.63 -11.51 -4.15
CA LEU A 23 33.39 -12.05 -3.58
C LEU A 23 32.21 -11.11 -3.85
N LEU A 24 31.13 -11.67 -4.40
CA LEU A 24 29.83 -11.01 -4.53
C LEU A 24 28.82 -11.69 -3.59
N LEU A 25 28.21 -10.92 -2.70
CA LEU A 25 27.05 -11.36 -1.92
C LEU A 25 25.80 -10.77 -2.57
N SER A 26 24.99 -11.64 -3.17
CA SER A 26 23.74 -11.25 -3.86
C SER A 26 22.52 -11.67 -3.05
N GLU A 27 21.53 -10.79 -3.01
CA GLU A 27 20.20 -11.10 -2.51
C GLU A 27 19.57 -12.18 -3.41
N SER A 28 18.93 -13.19 -2.80
CA SER A 28 18.41 -14.38 -3.49
C SER A 28 16.93 -14.66 -3.22
N THR A 29 16.18 -13.74 -2.59
CA THR A 29 14.79 -14.01 -2.14
C THR A 29 13.88 -14.36 -3.31
N ASN A 30 14.10 -13.75 -4.48
CA ASN A 30 13.31 -13.99 -5.69
C ASN A 30 14.10 -14.69 -6.80
N ALA A 31 15.23 -15.35 -6.50
CA ALA A 31 16.07 -15.97 -7.52
C ALA A 31 15.35 -17.10 -8.30
N GLU A 32 14.33 -17.73 -7.70
CA GLU A 32 13.53 -18.78 -8.32
C GLU A 32 12.39 -18.24 -9.22
N ILE A 33 12.16 -16.93 -9.23
CA ILE A 33 11.08 -16.31 -10.02
C ILE A 33 11.68 -15.80 -11.33
N GLU A 34 11.30 -16.45 -12.44
CA GLU A 34 11.75 -16.02 -13.77
C GLU A 34 11.19 -14.65 -14.18
N GLY A 35 11.95 -13.95 -15.02
CA GLY A 35 11.56 -12.68 -15.62
C GLY A 35 12.06 -11.46 -14.84
N ASN A 36 11.31 -10.37 -14.91
CA ASN A 36 11.66 -9.10 -14.29
C ASN A 36 10.51 -8.60 -13.41
N THR A 37 10.86 -7.99 -12.27
CA THR A 37 9.89 -7.33 -11.41
C THR A 37 9.20 -6.18 -12.16
N PRO A 38 7.86 -6.07 -12.09
CA PRO A 38 7.15 -4.92 -12.62
C PRO A 38 7.63 -3.61 -11.99
N SER A 39 7.60 -2.52 -12.75
CA SER A 39 7.96 -1.22 -12.18
C SER A 39 6.89 -0.73 -11.19
N GLU A 40 7.34 -0.11 -10.11
CA GLU A 40 6.44 0.53 -9.14
C GLU A 40 5.55 1.60 -9.81
N VAL A 41 6.05 2.27 -10.87
CA VAL A 41 5.23 3.19 -11.69
C VAL A 41 3.99 2.50 -12.27
N ARG A 42 4.11 1.23 -12.71
CA ARG A 42 2.98 0.46 -13.22
C ARG A 42 1.96 0.18 -12.11
N VAL A 43 2.43 -0.19 -10.92
CA VAL A 43 1.58 -0.38 -9.72
C VAL A 43 0.81 0.90 -9.40
N ILE A 44 1.49 2.04 -9.31
CA ILE A 44 0.87 3.32 -8.97
C ILE A 44 -0.18 3.74 -10.00
N LYS A 45 0.09 3.58 -11.30
CA LYS A 45 -0.90 3.86 -12.37
C LYS A 45 -2.16 3.01 -12.20
N ARG A 46 -1.99 1.74 -11.82
CA ARG A 46 -3.13 0.85 -11.61
C ARG A 46 -3.92 1.24 -10.36
N LEU A 47 -3.26 1.56 -9.26
CA LEU A 47 -3.91 2.09 -8.05
C LEU A 47 -4.72 3.34 -8.36
N GLU A 48 -4.17 4.26 -9.15
CA GLU A 48 -4.86 5.50 -9.55
C GLU A 48 -6.14 5.22 -10.36
N SER A 49 -6.09 4.28 -11.31
CA SER A 49 -7.27 3.86 -12.08
C SER A 49 -8.36 3.30 -11.17
N ILE A 50 -8.03 2.38 -10.27
CA ILE A 50 -9.01 1.81 -9.32
C ILE A 50 -9.59 2.90 -8.41
N VAL A 51 -8.76 3.81 -7.88
CA VAL A 51 -9.22 4.90 -7.03
C VAL A 51 -10.17 5.85 -7.76
N THR A 52 -9.94 6.07 -9.05
CA THR A 52 -10.76 6.96 -9.89
C THR A 52 -12.10 6.31 -10.25
N GLU A 53 -12.11 5.00 -10.51
CA GLU A 53 -13.30 4.24 -10.89
C GLU A 53 -14.21 3.90 -9.69
N ALA A 54 -13.66 3.86 -8.48
CA ALA A 54 -14.38 3.49 -7.27
C ALA A 54 -15.48 4.51 -6.90
N SER A 55 -16.71 4.02 -6.74
CA SER A 55 -17.88 4.78 -6.32
C SER A 55 -18.02 4.92 -4.80
N GLY A 56 -17.43 3.99 -4.04
CA GLY A 56 -17.42 3.98 -2.58
C GLY A 56 -16.10 4.48 -1.96
N ARG A 57 -15.85 4.07 -0.71
CA ARG A 57 -14.55 4.31 -0.06
C ARG A 57 -13.51 3.39 -0.70
N VAL A 58 -12.28 3.85 -0.79
CA VAL A 58 -11.15 3.02 -1.24
C VAL A 58 -10.24 2.72 -0.05
N ILE A 59 -10.09 1.45 0.29
CA ILE A 59 -9.22 0.97 1.37
C ILE A 59 -8.00 0.32 0.73
N ILE A 60 -6.83 0.92 0.91
CA ILE A 60 -5.56 0.44 0.37
C ILE A 60 -4.71 -0.08 1.52
N THR A 61 -4.30 -1.35 1.44
CA THR A 61 -3.45 -1.97 2.46
C THR A 61 -2.01 -2.02 1.99
N SER A 62 -1.07 -1.73 2.89
CA SER A 62 0.37 -1.83 2.59
C SER A 62 1.20 -2.02 3.85
N PHE A 63 2.44 -2.47 3.67
CA PHE A 63 3.44 -2.43 4.73
C PHE A 63 3.75 -0.98 5.13
N ALA A 64 3.80 -0.70 6.43
CA ALA A 64 4.10 0.65 6.91
C ALA A 64 5.50 1.14 6.50
N SER A 65 6.42 0.24 6.20
CA SER A 65 7.77 0.52 5.71
C SER A 65 7.82 0.90 4.22
N ASN A 66 6.76 0.69 3.44
CA ASN A 66 6.72 1.10 2.04
C ASN A 66 6.38 2.59 1.93
N VAL A 67 7.38 3.41 2.24
CA VAL A 67 7.26 4.86 2.27
C VAL A 67 6.97 5.45 0.88
N TYR A 68 7.51 4.82 -0.17
CA TYR A 68 7.24 5.21 -1.55
C TYR A 68 5.76 5.09 -1.90
N ARG A 69 5.16 3.92 -1.60
CA ARG A 69 3.74 3.65 -1.81
C ARG A 69 2.86 4.66 -1.06
N LEU A 70 3.18 4.92 0.21
CA LEU A 70 2.47 5.91 1.01
C LEU A 70 2.50 7.30 0.33
N LYS A 71 3.67 7.76 -0.11
CA LYS A 71 3.81 9.04 -0.81
C LYS A 71 2.92 9.10 -2.06
N LYS A 72 2.99 8.08 -2.90
CA LYS A 72 2.24 8.05 -4.17
C LYS A 72 0.73 7.93 -3.96
N VAL A 73 0.26 7.23 -2.92
CA VAL A 73 -1.16 7.21 -2.58
C VAL A 73 -1.63 8.58 -2.04
N ILE A 74 -0.80 9.32 -1.31
CA ILE A 74 -1.12 10.70 -0.91
C ILE A 74 -1.26 11.59 -2.14
N GLU A 75 -0.35 11.49 -3.11
CA GLU A 75 -0.44 12.24 -4.38
C GLU A 75 -1.71 11.87 -5.18
N ILE A 76 -2.08 10.58 -5.23
CA ILE A 76 -3.34 10.13 -5.83
C ILE A 76 -4.54 10.76 -5.11
N ALA A 77 -4.52 10.82 -3.78
CA ALA A 77 -5.60 11.45 -3.01
C ALA A 77 -5.76 12.93 -3.38
N GLN A 78 -4.66 13.67 -3.47
CA GLN A 78 -4.66 15.07 -3.90
C GLN A 78 -5.21 15.22 -5.32
N LYS A 79 -4.72 14.42 -6.27
CA LYS A 79 -5.13 14.48 -7.68
C LYS A 79 -6.60 14.13 -7.89
N THR A 80 -7.15 13.21 -7.09
CA THR A 80 -8.56 12.77 -7.16
C THR A 80 -9.49 13.58 -6.26
N GLU A 81 -8.97 14.62 -5.60
CA GLU A 81 -9.69 15.45 -4.62
C GLU A 81 -10.36 14.64 -3.51
N LYS A 82 -9.74 13.52 -3.12
CA LYS A 82 -10.15 12.68 -2.01
C LYS A 82 -9.29 13.01 -0.79
N LYS A 83 -9.88 12.92 0.41
CA LYS A 83 -9.11 12.98 1.66
C LYS A 83 -8.54 11.61 1.99
N ILE A 84 -7.40 11.56 2.67
CA ILE A 84 -6.72 10.31 3.05
C ILE A 84 -6.67 10.12 4.56
N ALA A 85 -7.17 8.98 5.05
CA ALA A 85 -7.04 8.57 6.45
C ALA A 85 -5.95 7.50 6.61
N LEU A 86 -5.00 7.71 7.51
CA LEU A 86 -3.94 6.74 7.82
C LEU A 86 -4.31 5.93 9.06
N LEU A 87 -4.46 4.61 8.91
CA LEU A 87 -4.91 3.74 10.00
C LEU A 87 -3.87 2.65 10.33
N GLY A 88 -3.32 2.74 11.54
CA GLY A 88 -2.37 1.77 12.09
C GLY A 88 -1.23 2.46 12.83
N SER A 89 -0.86 1.94 14.01
CA SER A 89 0.18 2.54 14.86
C SER A 89 1.53 2.64 14.13
N SER A 90 1.91 1.59 13.38
CA SER A 90 3.13 1.55 12.57
C SER A 90 3.13 2.60 11.46
N LEU A 91 1.99 2.83 10.80
CA LEU A 91 1.85 3.87 9.77
C LEU A 91 1.95 5.28 10.34
N LEU A 92 1.26 5.54 11.46
CA LEU A 92 1.34 6.83 12.15
C LEU A 92 2.75 7.11 12.67
N ARG A 93 3.45 6.08 13.17
CA ARG A 93 4.86 6.20 13.57
C ARG A 93 5.73 6.54 12.36
N MET A 94 5.56 5.84 11.24
CA MET A 94 6.30 6.11 10.01
C MET A 94 6.07 7.54 9.51
N MET A 95 4.82 8.00 9.48
CA MET A 95 4.48 9.38 9.09
C MET A 95 5.19 10.43 9.95
N ARG A 96 5.24 10.23 11.27
CA ARG A 96 5.99 11.13 12.17
C ARG A 96 7.49 11.15 11.88
N ILE A 97 8.08 10.00 11.53
CA ILE A 97 9.50 9.92 11.15
C ILE A 97 9.74 10.69 9.85
N ILE A 98 8.89 10.49 8.84
CA ILE A 98 8.96 11.18 7.55
C ILE A 98 8.90 12.70 7.74
N GLN A 99 7.97 13.18 8.57
CA GLN A 99 7.83 14.61 8.89
C GLN A 99 9.05 15.15 9.62
N LYS A 100 9.57 14.44 10.63
CA LYS A 100 10.76 14.86 11.39
C LYS A 100 12.03 14.92 10.53
N ALA A 101 12.17 13.98 9.59
CA ALA A 101 13.30 13.90 8.69
C ALA A 101 13.14 14.79 7.44
N SER A 102 12.05 15.56 7.34
CA SER A 102 11.77 16.47 6.21
C SER A 102 11.95 15.81 4.84
N LEU A 103 11.51 14.55 4.78
CA LEU A 103 11.80 13.65 3.67
C LEU A 103 11.20 14.13 2.34
N TRP A 104 9.99 14.68 2.39
CA TRP A 104 9.36 15.47 1.32
C TRP A 104 8.30 16.42 1.90
N PRO A 105 7.87 17.46 1.16
CA PRO A 105 6.81 18.36 1.62
C PRO A 105 5.46 17.63 1.67
N ILE A 106 4.80 17.70 2.82
CA ILE A 106 3.50 17.05 3.04
C ILE A 106 2.45 18.13 3.23
N ASP A 107 1.50 18.21 2.31
CA ASP A 107 0.31 19.04 2.51
C ASP A 107 -0.59 18.37 3.54
N SER A 108 -0.65 18.95 4.74
CA SER A 108 -1.49 18.43 5.82
C SER A 108 -2.99 18.49 5.51
N SER A 109 -3.43 19.31 4.56
CA SER A 109 -4.83 19.52 4.24
C SER A 109 -5.49 18.28 3.64
N VAL A 110 -4.71 17.38 3.02
CA VAL A 110 -5.22 16.15 2.40
C VAL A 110 -5.65 15.11 3.45
N PHE A 111 -5.13 15.18 4.68
CA PHE A 111 -5.39 14.15 5.69
C PHE A 111 -6.77 14.29 6.33
N LEU A 112 -7.43 13.15 6.52
CA LEU A 112 -8.68 13.02 7.26
C LEU A 112 -8.40 12.36 8.62
N PRO A 113 -8.80 12.98 9.74
CA PRO A 113 -8.77 12.32 11.04
C PRO A 113 -9.64 11.05 11.05
N ALA A 114 -9.18 9.98 11.70
CA ALA A 114 -9.91 8.71 11.72
C ALA A 114 -11.35 8.83 12.24
N ALA A 115 -11.59 9.72 13.21
CA ALA A 115 -12.92 9.98 13.76
C ALA A 115 -13.90 10.65 12.77
N ALA A 116 -13.39 11.27 11.71
CA ALA A 116 -14.19 11.94 10.69
C ALA A 116 -14.61 11.00 9.54
N ILE A 117 -14.05 9.78 9.46
CA ILE A 117 -14.33 8.84 8.36
C ILE A 117 -15.83 8.56 8.24
N GLY A 118 -16.49 8.19 9.34
CA GLY A 118 -17.91 7.84 9.33
C GLY A 118 -18.87 9.00 9.00
N LYS A 119 -18.39 10.24 9.00
CA LYS A 119 -19.18 11.45 8.70
C LYS A 119 -18.85 12.06 7.34
N THR A 120 -17.82 11.56 6.67
CA THR A 120 -17.37 12.09 5.38
C THR A 120 -18.03 11.31 4.25
N ARG A 121 -18.29 11.97 3.12
CA ARG A 121 -18.86 11.30 1.94
C ARG A 121 -17.96 10.17 1.48
N LYS A 122 -18.54 8.98 1.25
CA LYS A 122 -17.81 7.73 0.95
C LYS A 122 -16.91 7.85 -0.29
N ASP A 123 -17.41 8.48 -1.34
CA ASP A 123 -16.73 8.72 -2.62
C ASP A 123 -15.54 9.69 -2.52
N LYS A 124 -15.34 10.34 -1.38
CA LYS A 124 -14.30 11.35 -1.14
C LYS A 124 -13.21 10.90 -0.17
N ILE A 125 -13.10 9.60 0.11
CA ILE A 125 -12.16 9.08 1.11
C ILE A 125 -11.31 7.94 0.55
N ILE A 126 -10.01 8.05 0.76
CA ILE A 126 -9.04 6.95 0.69
C ILE A 126 -8.62 6.59 2.12
N ILE A 127 -8.57 5.31 2.44
CA ILE A 127 -8.14 4.79 3.73
C ILE A 127 -6.89 3.97 3.47
N PHE A 128 -5.74 4.43 3.96
CA PHE A 128 -4.48 3.72 3.84
C PHE A 128 -4.17 3.04 5.17
N CYS A 129 -4.15 1.71 5.19
CA CYS A 129 -4.10 0.95 6.44
C CYS A 129 -3.11 -0.23 6.44
N THR A 130 -2.84 -0.71 7.65
CA THR A 130 -2.05 -1.93 7.91
C THR A 130 -2.92 -3.19 7.88
N GLY A 131 -2.29 -4.35 7.78
CA GLY A 131 -2.97 -5.65 7.83
C GLY A 131 -2.96 -6.42 6.52
N SER A 132 -2.03 -6.09 5.62
CA SER A 132 -1.96 -6.71 4.29
C SER A 132 -1.49 -8.18 4.33
N GLN A 133 -1.10 -8.68 5.51
CA GLN A 133 -0.75 -10.09 5.75
C GLN A 133 -1.79 -10.82 6.61
N GLY A 134 -2.96 -10.21 6.82
CA GLY A 134 -4.03 -10.81 7.63
C GLY A 134 -3.70 -10.88 9.12
N GLU A 135 -2.81 -10.02 9.63
CA GLU A 135 -2.46 -10.04 11.05
C GLU A 135 -3.68 -9.70 11.91
N GLU A 136 -4.01 -10.55 12.89
CA GLU A 136 -5.28 -10.49 13.65
C GLU A 136 -5.58 -9.10 14.25
N LYS A 137 -4.55 -8.44 14.81
CA LYS A 137 -4.68 -7.14 15.48
C LYS A 137 -4.58 -5.94 14.52
N ALA A 138 -4.27 -6.17 13.24
CA ALA A 138 -4.12 -5.10 12.27
C ALA A 138 -5.47 -4.51 11.86
N VAL A 139 -5.41 -3.33 11.21
CA VAL A 139 -6.62 -2.58 10.88
C VAL A 139 -7.52 -3.33 9.90
N LEU A 140 -6.95 -3.93 8.85
CA LEU A 140 -7.74 -4.68 7.86
C LEU A 140 -8.54 -5.82 8.50
N SER A 141 -7.90 -6.63 9.34
CA SER A 141 -8.57 -7.73 10.06
C SER A 141 -9.69 -7.21 10.95
N ARG A 142 -9.46 -6.12 11.70
CA ARG A 142 -10.51 -5.49 12.51
C ARG A 142 -11.70 -4.98 11.68
N LEU A 143 -11.44 -4.45 10.48
CA LEU A 143 -12.48 -4.04 9.53
C LEU A 143 -13.26 -5.24 9.00
N ALA A 144 -12.58 -6.32 8.64
CA ALA A 144 -13.21 -7.58 8.21
C ALA A 144 -14.10 -8.20 9.29
N HIS A 145 -13.73 -8.03 10.55
CA HIS A 145 -14.52 -8.44 11.72
C HIS A 145 -15.56 -7.39 12.17
N GLN A 146 -15.70 -6.27 11.46
CA GLN A 146 -16.62 -5.16 11.81
C GLN A 146 -16.42 -4.64 13.26
N SER A 147 -15.19 -4.76 13.77
CA SER A 147 -14.79 -4.41 15.15
C SER A 147 -13.95 -3.13 15.21
N TYR A 148 -13.71 -2.49 14.07
CA TYR A 148 -13.08 -1.18 14.01
C TYR A 148 -14.08 -0.11 14.47
N SER A 149 -13.68 0.76 15.39
CA SER A 149 -14.55 1.78 15.96
C SER A 149 -14.79 2.94 14.99
N GLY A 150 -16.03 3.43 14.91
CA GLY A 150 -16.40 4.68 14.24
C GLY A 150 -16.98 4.54 12.84
N TRP A 151 -16.75 3.42 12.16
CA TRP A 151 -17.37 3.08 10.87
C TRP A 151 -17.24 1.58 10.59
N LYS A 152 -18.02 1.09 9.63
CA LYS A 152 -18.09 -0.33 9.23
C LYS A 152 -17.87 -0.45 7.73
N ILE A 153 -17.34 -1.59 7.29
CA ILE A 153 -17.29 -1.93 5.86
C ILE A 153 -18.73 -2.07 5.36
N GLU A 154 -19.01 -1.51 4.19
CA GLU A 154 -20.33 -1.48 3.59
C GLU A 154 -20.26 -1.96 2.12
N PRO A 155 -21.37 -2.48 1.57
CA PRO A 155 -21.43 -2.84 0.16
C PRO A 155 -21.00 -1.68 -0.75
N GLY A 156 -20.14 -1.97 -1.72
CA GLY A 156 -19.57 -0.98 -2.64
C GLY A 156 -18.28 -0.32 -2.17
N ASP A 157 -17.78 -0.64 -0.97
CA ASP A 157 -16.39 -0.32 -0.62
C ASP A 157 -15.41 -1.11 -1.50
N THR A 158 -14.32 -0.45 -1.91
CA THR A 158 -13.25 -1.06 -2.70
C THR A 158 -12.04 -1.31 -1.80
N ILE A 159 -11.48 -2.52 -1.82
CA ILE A 159 -10.32 -2.92 -1.04
C ILE A 159 -9.21 -3.34 -1.98
N ILE A 160 -8.03 -2.77 -1.81
CA ILE A 160 -6.85 -3.06 -2.62
C ILE A 160 -5.76 -3.67 -1.73
N LEU A 161 -5.42 -4.93 -1.99
CA LEU A 161 -4.35 -5.65 -1.31
C LEU A 161 -3.04 -5.46 -2.08
N THR A 162 -2.20 -4.50 -1.64
CA THR A 162 -1.00 -4.08 -2.40
C THR A 162 0.29 -4.81 -2.00
N SER A 163 0.15 -6.01 -1.45
CA SER A 163 1.26 -6.91 -1.09
C SER A 163 0.97 -8.35 -1.46
N SER A 164 2.01 -9.09 -1.81
CA SER A 164 1.95 -10.54 -1.89
C SER A 164 1.90 -11.15 -0.49
N PRO A 165 1.03 -12.14 -0.23
CA PRO A 165 1.06 -12.89 1.03
C PRO A 165 2.39 -13.62 1.16
N ILE A 166 3.05 -13.45 2.32
CA ILE A 166 4.17 -14.30 2.71
C ILE A 166 3.62 -15.73 2.91
N MET A 167 4.42 -16.75 2.57
CA MET A 167 3.95 -18.15 2.52
C MET A 167 3.13 -18.57 3.74
N ASP A 168 3.60 -18.29 4.95
CA ASP A 168 2.92 -18.66 6.21
C ASP A 168 1.61 -17.88 6.47
N ASN A 169 1.45 -16.72 5.83
CA ASN A 169 0.31 -15.82 6.05
C ASN A 169 -0.81 -16.00 5.02
N ARG A 170 -0.64 -16.85 3.99
CA ARG A 170 -1.64 -17.04 2.93
C ARG A 170 -3.03 -17.32 3.47
N LEU A 171 -3.16 -18.26 4.42
CA LEU A 171 -4.44 -18.60 5.02
C LEU A 171 -5.08 -17.41 5.76
N ASN A 172 -4.28 -16.61 6.46
CA ASN A 172 -4.79 -15.45 7.19
C ASN A 172 -5.31 -14.36 6.24
N VAL A 173 -4.59 -14.10 5.16
CA VAL A 173 -5.03 -13.17 4.11
C VAL A 173 -6.34 -13.65 3.49
N GLU A 174 -6.44 -14.94 3.15
CA GLU A 174 -7.65 -15.54 2.58
C GLU A 174 -8.86 -15.42 3.52
N ILE A 175 -8.68 -15.69 4.83
CA ILE A 175 -9.77 -15.55 5.80
C ILE A 175 -10.27 -14.11 5.87
N VAL A 176 -9.35 -13.14 5.88
CA VAL A 176 -9.68 -11.71 5.92
C VAL A 176 -10.36 -11.28 4.62
N SER A 177 -9.83 -11.69 3.46
CA SER A 177 -10.38 -11.40 2.13
C SER A 177 -11.81 -11.95 2.01
N ASN A 178 -12.03 -13.22 2.34
CA ASN A 178 -13.36 -13.84 2.30
C ASN A 178 -14.39 -13.14 3.20
N LYS A 179 -13.99 -12.69 4.39
CA LYS A 179 -14.87 -11.93 5.28
C LYS A 179 -15.25 -10.58 4.67
N LEU A 180 -14.30 -9.87 4.08
CA LEU A 180 -14.55 -8.59 3.44
C LEU A 180 -15.46 -8.76 2.20
N PHE A 181 -15.24 -9.82 1.43
CA PHE A 181 -16.09 -10.17 0.30
C PHE A 181 -17.52 -10.47 0.74
N ALA A 182 -17.69 -11.25 1.81
CA ALA A 182 -19.01 -11.56 2.39
C ALA A 182 -19.76 -10.30 2.90
N LEU A 183 -19.05 -9.22 3.18
CA LEU A 183 -19.62 -7.91 3.56
C LEU A 183 -20.03 -7.06 2.34
N GLY A 184 -19.80 -7.55 1.11
CA GLY A 184 -20.14 -6.87 -0.14
C GLY A 184 -19.06 -5.89 -0.63
N ALA A 185 -17.83 -5.99 -0.10
CA ALA A 185 -16.71 -5.21 -0.60
C ALA A 185 -16.17 -5.80 -1.91
N GLN A 186 -15.72 -4.93 -2.81
CA GLN A 186 -15.00 -5.32 -4.00
C GLN A 186 -13.51 -5.42 -3.68
N ILE A 187 -12.90 -6.58 -3.95
CA ILE A 187 -11.50 -6.84 -3.58
C ILE A 187 -10.64 -6.91 -4.85
N TYR A 188 -9.52 -6.19 -4.81
CA TYR A 188 -8.47 -6.20 -5.81
C TYR A 188 -7.19 -6.77 -5.19
N GLU A 189 -6.69 -7.86 -5.78
CA GLU A 189 -5.50 -8.56 -5.31
C GLU A 189 -4.45 -8.65 -6.42
N ASN A 190 -3.18 -8.66 -6.02
CA ASN A 190 -2.09 -8.72 -6.98
C ASN A 190 -2.08 -10.06 -7.73
N SER A 191 -2.11 -10.01 -9.06
CA SER A 191 -2.11 -11.18 -9.96
C SER A 191 -1.26 -10.88 -11.20
N LYS A 192 -1.17 -11.82 -12.15
CA LYS A 192 -0.46 -11.57 -13.42
C LYS A 192 -1.21 -10.56 -14.29
N GLU A 193 -2.53 -10.56 -14.17
CA GLU A 193 -3.47 -9.74 -14.92
C GLU A 193 -3.66 -8.36 -14.27
N ASP A 194 -3.59 -8.28 -12.93
CA ASP A 194 -3.74 -7.04 -12.15
C ASP A 194 -2.51 -6.78 -11.26
N ILE A 195 -1.62 -5.90 -11.72
CA ILE A 195 -0.35 -5.59 -11.07
C ILE A 195 -0.56 -4.52 -9.99
N LEU A 196 -0.66 -4.96 -8.74
CA LEU A 196 -0.92 -4.14 -7.55
C LEU A 196 0.23 -4.18 -6.54
N HIS A 197 1.25 -5.00 -6.80
CA HIS A 197 2.47 -5.12 -6.02
C HIS A 197 3.68 -5.35 -6.92
N ALA A 198 4.83 -4.89 -6.46
CA ALA A 198 6.14 -5.18 -7.03
C ALA A 198 7.04 -5.56 -5.84
N SER A 199 7.78 -6.66 -6.00
CA SER A 199 8.70 -7.16 -4.98
C SER A 199 10.00 -6.38 -4.92
#